data_AF-A0A847SYF7-F1
#
_entry.id   AF-A0A847SYF7-F1
#
_cell.length_a   1.000
_cell.length_b   1.000
_cell.length_c   1.000
_cell.angle_alpha   90.00
_cell.angle_beta   90.00
_cell.angle_gamma   90.00
#
_symmetry.space_group_name_H-M   'P 1'
#
loop_
_entity.id
_entity.type
_entity.pdbx_description
1 polymer ?
#
loop_
_entity_poly.entity_id
_entity_poly.type
_entity_poly.pdbx_seq_one_letter_code
_entity_poly.pdbx_strand_id
1 'polypeptide(L)'
;MMSVRTRQCPECQAAVPLRTRYCPDCNATVNPNAPEDPIKKTREEGEVKSLVLMGIGGMLLFFSFGFFLPAMLSEPGFLWVSVPLFVIGASLFAGAWFVRRGTSRRVASMERDLHVRCEYCGGTNHRNDHRCAFCGAPIIDRASSDLN
;
A
#
# COMPACT_ATOMS: atom_id res chain seq x y z
N MET A 1 -14.13 -23.63 -26.45
CA MET A 1 -12.69 -23.33 -26.34
C MET A 1 -12.51 -21.82 -26.54
N MET A 2 -12.18 -21.07 -25.48
CA MET A 2 -11.88 -19.63 -25.62
C MET A 2 -10.44 -19.47 -26.12
N SER A 3 -10.26 -18.94 -27.33
CA SER A 3 -8.94 -18.58 -27.86
C SER A 3 -8.39 -17.39 -27.07
N VAL A 4 -7.47 -17.68 -26.14
CA VAL A 4 -6.75 -16.64 -25.40
C VAL A 4 -5.78 -15.98 -26.38
N ARG A 5 -6.03 -14.72 -26.74
CA ARG A 5 -5.05 -13.98 -27.54
C ARG A 5 -3.76 -13.85 -26.73
N THR A 6 -2.64 -14.22 -27.35
CA THR A 6 -1.29 -14.12 -26.80
C THR A 6 -0.49 -13.03 -27.51
N ARG A 7 0.56 -12.54 -26.86
CA ARG A 7 1.57 -11.64 -27.42
C ARG A 7 2.95 -12.08 -26.95
N GLN A 8 4.00 -11.72 -27.66
CA GLN A 8 5.36 -12.02 -27.23
C GLN A 8 5.84 -11.00 -26.19
N CYS A 9 6.54 -11.47 -25.16
CA CYS A 9 7.24 -10.61 -24.21
C CYS A 9 8.39 -9.87 -24.95
N PRO A 10 8.54 -8.54 -24.79
CA PRO A 10 9.63 -7.81 -25.44
C PRO A 10 11.03 -8.17 -24.90
N GLU A 11 11.12 -8.66 -23.66
CA GLU A 11 12.40 -9.00 -23.00
C GLU A 11 12.86 -10.43 -23.31
N CYS A 12 11.97 -11.42 -23.16
CA CYS A 12 12.34 -12.84 -23.29
C CYS A 12 11.67 -13.56 -24.46
N GLN A 13 10.85 -12.87 -25.26
CA GLN A 13 10.10 -13.41 -26.40
C GLN A 13 9.11 -14.55 -26.07
N ALA A 14 8.92 -14.89 -24.80
CA ALA A 14 7.93 -15.88 -24.37
C ALA A 14 6.50 -15.48 -24.79
N ALA A 15 5.65 -16.47 -25.05
CA ALA A 15 4.25 -16.24 -25.38
C ALA A 15 3.44 -15.94 -24.11
N VAL A 16 2.99 -14.70 -23.96
CA VAL A 16 2.32 -14.21 -22.76
C VAL A 16 0.86 -13.83 -23.05
N PRO A 17 -0.12 -14.12 -22.18
CA PRO A 17 -1.50 -13.68 -22.38
C PRO A 17 -1.60 -12.15 -22.36
N LEU A 18 -2.37 -11.55 -23.29
CA LEU A 18 -2.50 -10.09 -23.45
C LEU A 18 -2.93 -9.34 -22.18
N ARG A 19 -3.63 -10.01 -21.26
CA ARG A 19 -4.16 -9.39 -20.04
C ARG A 19 -3.18 -9.37 -18.87
N THR A 20 -2.15 -10.23 -18.86
CA THR A 20 -1.19 -10.30 -17.75
C THR A 20 -0.33 -9.04 -17.62
N ARG A 21 -0.04 -8.63 -16.37
CA ARG A 21 0.84 -7.48 -16.06
C ARG A 21 2.31 -7.82 -16.26
N TYR A 22 2.70 -9.01 -15.84
CA TYR A 22 4.08 -9.51 -15.84
C TYR A 22 4.22 -10.76 -16.70
N CYS A 23 5.39 -10.94 -17.30
CA CYS A 23 5.76 -12.17 -17.97
C CYS A 23 6.07 -13.26 -16.93
N PRO A 24 5.51 -14.47 -17.02
CA PRO A 24 5.80 -15.54 -16.05
C PRO A 24 7.27 -16.01 -16.12
N ASP A 25 7.90 -15.95 -17.30
CA ASP A 25 9.26 -16.49 -17.47
C ASP A 25 10.37 -15.53 -17.00
N CYS A 26 10.26 -14.24 -17.33
CA CYS A 26 11.29 -13.24 -17.00
C CYS A 26 10.85 -12.16 -16.01
N ASN A 27 9.59 -12.19 -15.57
CA ASN A 27 8.99 -11.20 -14.67
C ASN A 27 8.95 -9.76 -15.20
N ALA A 28 9.23 -9.53 -16.49
CA ALA A 28 9.17 -8.21 -17.10
C ALA A 28 7.72 -7.70 -17.19
N THR A 29 7.51 -6.40 -17.00
CA THR A 29 6.22 -5.74 -17.17
C THR A 29 5.82 -5.69 -18.64
N VAL A 30 4.83 -6.49 -19.01
CA VAL A 30 4.30 -6.56 -20.38
C VAL A 30 3.06 -5.69 -20.57
N ASN A 31 2.19 -5.56 -19.56
CA ASN A 31 1.00 -4.70 -19.62
C ASN A 31 1.07 -3.61 -18.53
N PRO A 32 1.47 -2.37 -18.86
CA PRO A 32 1.45 -1.28 -17.89
C PRO A 32 0.03 -0.91 -17.45
N ASN A 33 -0.99 -1.22 -18.26
CA ASN A 33 -2.40 -0.88 -18.00
C ASN A 33 -3.15 -1.94 -17.17
N ALA A 34 -2.49 -3.02 -16.75
CA ALA A 34 -3.12 -3.98 -15.86
C ALA A 34 -3.39 -3.35 -14.49
N PRO A 35 -4.53 -3.66 -13.83
CA PRO A 35 -4.91 -3.06 -12.56
C PRO A 35 -3.81 -3.31 -11.51
N GLU A 36 -3.54 -2.31 -10.67
CA GLU A 36 -2.59 -2.46 -9.57
C GLU A 36 -3.21 -3.22 -8.41
N ASP A 37 -2.37 -3.91 -7.63
CA ASP A 37 -2.84 -4.58 -6.42
C ASP A 37 -3.33 -3.52 -5.39
N PRO A 38 -4.63 -3.54 -5.02
CA PRO A 38 -5.20 -2.57 -4.11
C PRO A 38 -4.56 -2.59 -2.72
N ILE A 39 -4.02 -3.75 -2.29
CA ILE A 39 -3.34 -3.90 -1.01
C ILE A 39 -2.01 -3.14 -1.04
N LYS A 40 -1.22 -3.35 -2.10
CA LYS A 40 0.07 -2.69 -2.27
C LYS A 40 -0.09 -1.16 -2.30
N LYS A 41 -1.03 -0.67 -3.12
CA LYS A 41 -1.32 0.77 -3.22
C LYS A 41 -1.72 1.38 -1.88
N THR A 42 -2.68 0.76 -1.17
CA THR A 42 -3.15 1.30 0.11
C THR A 42 -2.07 1.27 1.18
N ARG A 43 -1.21 0.25 1.17
CA ARG A 43 -0.07 0.15 2.08
C ARG A 43 0.95 1.26 1.81
N GLU A 44 1.34 1.45 0.56
CA GLU A 44 2.29 2.49 0.15
C GLU A 44 1.75 3.89 0.49
N GLU A 45 0.49 4.19 0.17
CA GLU A 45 -0.13 5.46 0.54
C GLU A 45 -0.15 5.68 2.06
N GLY A 46 -0.41 4.62 2.83
CA GLY A 46 -0.41 4.67 4.29
C GLY A 46 0.98 4.89 4.89
N GLU A 47 1.98 4.18 4.37
CA GLU A 47 3.39 4.30 4.78
C GLU A 47 3.93 5.70 4.45
N VAL A 48 3.68 6.22 3.24
CA VAL A 48 4.11 7.56 2.83
C VAL A 48 3.46 8.64 3.71
N LYS A 49 2.14 8.58 3.93
CA LYS A 49 1.45 9.55 4.80
C LYS A 49 1.99 9.52 6.23
N SER A 50 2.17 8.32 6.80
CA SER A 50 2.71 8.16 8.15
C SER A 50 4.15 8.68 8.25
N LEU A 51 4.98 8.44 7.23
CA LEU A 51 6.37 8.87 7.20
C LEU A 51 6.49 10.39 7.12
N VAL A 52 5.68 11.03 6.28
CA VAL A 52 5.62 12.50 6.17
C VAL A 52 5.15 13.13 7.49
N LEU A 53 4.08 12.60 8.10
CA LEU A 53 3.58 13.09 9.39
C LEU A 53 4.61 12.93 10.53
N MET A 54 5.29 11.78 10.61
CA MET A 54 6.36 11.57 11.58
C MET A 54 7.55 12.50 11.34
N GLY A 55 7.95 12.72 10.08
CA GLY A 55 9.05 13.62 9.73
C GLY A 55 8.79 15.05 10.16
N ILE A 56 7.64 15.62 9.76
CA ILE A 56 7.26 16.99 10.12
C ILE A 56 7.04 17.12 11.64
N GLY A 57 6.32 16.17 12.25
CA GLY A 57 6.09 16.16 13.70
C GLY A 57 7.39 16.09 14.50
N GLY A 58 8.32 15.23 14.08
CA GLY A 58 9.64 15.10 14.70
C GLY A 58 10.47 16.38 14.60
N MET A 59 10.47 17.04 13.44
CA MET A 59 11.15 18.33 13.27
C MET A 59 10.56 19.40 14.21
N LEU A 60 9.24 19.53 14.29
CA LEU A 60 8.59 20.52 15.17
C LEU A 60 8.88 20.25 16.66
N LEU A 61 8.86 18.98 17.09
CA LEU A 61 9.22 18.61 18.45
C LEU A 61 10.70 18.91 18.75
N PHE A 62 11.59 18.65 17.80
CA PHE A 62 13.01 18.98 17.93
C PHE A 62 13.21 20.49 18.10
N PHE A 63 12.57 21.33 17.28
CA PHE A 63 12.66 22.78 17.43
C PHE A 63 12.02 23.26 18.73
N SER A 64 10.87 22.70 19.11
CA SER A 64 10.23 23.00 20.40
C SER A 64 11.19 22.76 21.57
N PHE A 65 11.86 21.60 21.59
CA PHE A 65 12.87 21.29 22.61
C PHE A 65 14.09 22.23 22.53
N GLY A 66 14.53 22.56 21.32
CA GLY A 66 15.61 23.52 21.09
C GLY A 66 15.32 24.91 21.64
N PHE A 67 14.08 25.41 21.53
CA PHE A 67 13.67 26.70 22.11
C PHE A 67 13.39 26.62 23.61
N PHE A 68 13.04 25.43 24.12
CA PHE A 68 12.79 25.21 25.54
C PHE A 68 14.08 25.32 26.38
N LEU A 69 15.22 24.87 25.86
CA LEU A 69 16.51 24.93 26.55
C LEU A 69 16.93 26.38 26.90
N PRO A 70 16.98 27.34 25.94
CA PRO A 70 17.20 28.75 26.25
C PRO A 70 16.11 29.35 27.12
N ALA A 71 14.85 28.97 26.93
CA ALA A 71 13.75 29.48 27.74
C ALA A 71 13.93 29.21 29.24
N MET A 72 14.57 28.09 29.59
CA MET A 72 14.94 27.76 30.97
C MET A 72 16.16 28.51 31.50
N LEU A 73 17.03 29.03 30.61
CA LEU A 73 18.32 29.63 30.97
C LEU A 73 18.38 31.15 30.84
N SER A 74 17.66 31.76 29.90
CA SER A 74 17.83 33.17 29.53
C SER A 74 16.58 34.02 29.77
N GLU A 75 15.51 33.78 29.02
CA GLU A 75 14.36 34.67 28.96
C GLU A 75 13.04 33.91 28.82
N PRO A 76 12.01 34.24 29.61
CA PRO A 76 10.72 33.56 29.57
C PRO A 76 9.96 33.76 28.25
N GLY A 77 10.38 34.71 27.41
CA GLY A 77 9.77 34.99 26.11
C GLY A 77 9.78 33.80 25.15
N PHE A 78 10.77 32.92 25.23
CA PHE A 78 10.88 31.73 24.37
C PHE A 78 9.86 30.63 24.72
N LEU A 79 9.29 30.64 25.94
CA LEU A 79 8.24 29.68 26.32
C LEU A 79 7.01 29.80 25.43
N TRP A 80 6.63 31.03 25.07
CA TRP A 80 5.49 31.32 24.20
C TRP A 80 5.61 30.71 22.81
N VAL A 81 6.84 30.49 22.32
CA VAL A 81 7.09 29.86 21.02
C VAL A 81 7.21 28.34 21.16
N SER A 82 7.89 27.86 22.21
CA SER A 82 8.14 26.42 22.41
C SER A 82 6.86 25.61 22.64
N VAL A 83 5.91 26.13 23.43
CA VAL A 83 4.66 25.45 23.79
C VAL A 83 3.77 25.14 22.58
N PRO A 84 3.39 26.10 21.72
CA PRO A 84 2.55 25.80 20.57
C PRO A 84 3.25 24.86 19.58
N LEU A 85 4.57 25.01 19.37
CA LEU A 85 5.34 24.07 18.54
C LEU A 85 5.28 22.65 19.10
N PHE A 86 5.37 22.49 20.43
CA PHE A 86 5.23 21.19 21.08
C PHE A 86 3.86 20.57 20.82
N VAL A 87 2.79 21.33 21.04
CA VAL A 87 1.42 20.85 20.87
C VAL A 87 1.17 20.42 19.42
N ILE A 88 1.59 21.23 18.45
CA ILE A 88 1.44 20.90 17.02
C ILE A 88 2.27 19.65 16.70
N GLY A 89 3.54 19.60 17.09
CA GLY A 89 4.40 18.44 16.86
C GLY A 89 3.84 17.15 17.46
N ALA A 90 3.38 17.20 18.71
CA ALA A 90 2.75 16.07 19.40
C ALA A 90 1.45 15.63 18.72
N SER A 91 0.63 16.58 18.27
CA SER A 91 -0.61 16.27 17.55
C SER A 91 -0.36 15.58 16.21
N LEU A 92 0.66 16.01 15.45
CA LEU A 92 1.06 15.36 14.20
C LEU A 92 1.61 13.96 14.45
N PHE A 93 2.39 13.78 15.52
CA PHE A 93 2.93 12.47 15.89
C PHE A 93 1.81 11.49 16.29
N ALA A 94 0.83 11.96 17.08
CA ALA A 94 -0.37 11.20 17.40
C ALA A 94 -1.21 10.88 16.14
N GLY A 95 -1.33 11.85 15.22
CA GLY A 95 -1.95 11.65 13.91
C GLY A 95 -1.26 10.57 13.07
N ALA A 96 0.07 10.57 13.03
CA ALA A 96 0.87 9.56 12.33
C ALA A 96 0.60 8.16 12.90
N TRP A 97 0.58 8.04 14.23
CA TRP A 97 0.24 6.81 14.92
C TRP A 97 -1.16 6.31 14.57
N PHE A 98 -2.15 7.22 14.54
CA PHE A 98 -3.52 6.88 14.18
C PHE A 98 -3.63 6.42 12.73
N VAL A 99 -2.98 7.10 11.79
CA VAL A 99 -2.93 6.72 10.37
C VAL A 99 -2.31 5.33 10.23
N ARG A 100 -1.16 5.08 10.85
CA ARG A 100 -0.48 3.78 10.81
C ARG A 100 -1.37 2.65 11.36
N ARG A 101 -2.06 2.91 12.48
CA ARG A 101 -2.97 1.92 13.06
C ARG A 101 -4.20 1.68 12.19
N GLY A 102 -4.71 2.73 11.55
CA GLY A 102 -5.84 2.64 10.62
C GLY A 102 -5.50 1.89 9.33
N THR A 103 -4.34 2.15 8.74
CA THR A 103 -3.89 1.50 7.51
C THR A 103 -3.63 0.01 7.73
N SER A 104 -2.99 -0.38 8.84
CA SER A 104 -2.83 -1.79 9.19
C SER A 104 -4.18 -2.51 9.32
N ARG A 105 -5.20 -1.86 9.90
CA ARG A 105 -6.56 -2.43 9.99
C ARG A 105 -7.23 -2.58 8.62
N ARG A 106 -7.08 -1.58 7.73
CA ARG A 106 -7.61 -1.61 6.36
C ARG A 106 -6.92 -2.67 5.49
N VAL A 107 -5.61 -2.82 5.64
CA VAL A 107 -4.85 -3.88 4.95
C VAL A 107 -5.33 -5.24 5.43
N ALA A 108 -5.48 -5.44 6.74
CA ALA A 108 -6.01 -6.70 7.30
C ALA A 108 -7.48 -6.99 6.93
N SER A 109 -8.30 -5.97 6.62
CA SER A 109 -9.64 -6.21 6.07
C SER A 109 -9.58 -6.60 4.60
N MET A 110 -8.79 -5.90 3.78
CA MET A 110 -8.63 -6.24 2.37
C MET A 110 -8.00 -7.61 2.17
N GLU A 111 -7.03 -8.00 3.00
CA GLU A 111 -6.42 -9.33 2.93
C GLU A 111 -7.45 -10.46 3.17
N ARG A 112 -8.48 -10.22 4.00
CA ARG A 112 -9.58 -11.17 4.20
C ARG A 112 -10.52 -11.26 3.02
N ASP A 113 -10.79 -10.13 2.35
CA ASP A 113 -11.70 -10.08 1.20
C ASP A 113 -11.03 -10.55 -0.11
N LEU A 114 -9.71 -10.38 -0.24
CA LEU A 114 -8.88 -10.74 -1.40
C LEU A 114 -8.17 -12.10 -1.22
N HIS A 115 -8.90 -13.13 -0.79
CA HIS A 115 -8.30 -14.42 -0.46
C HIS A 115 -8.01 -15.36 -1.63
N VAL A 116 -8.47 -15.04 -2.86
CA VAL A 116 -8.36 -15.99 -3.97
C VAL A 116 -7.23 -15.61 -4.90
N ARG A 117 -6.15 -16.39 -4.88
CA ARG A 117 -5.06 -16.29 -5.86
C ARG A 117 -5.45 -17.02 -7.14
N CYS A 118 -5.33 -16.31 -8.26
CA CYS A 118 -5.51 -16.91 -9.57
C CYS A 118 -4.40 -17.93 -9.83
N GLU A 119 -4.76 -19.19 -10.13
CA GLU A 119 -3.80 -20.26 -10.41
C GLU A 119 -2.95 -19.98 -11.67
N TYR A 120 -3.49 -19.22 -12.63
CA TYR A 120 -2.82 -18.95 -13.90
C TYR A 120 -1.80 -17.83 -13.82
N CYS A 121 -2.09 -16.74 -13.10
CA CYS A 121 -1.23 -15.55 -13.09
C CYS A 121 -0.78 -15.12 -11.69
N GLY A 122 -1.19 -15.84 -10.64
CA GLY A 122 -0.85 -15.54 -9.24
C GLY A 122 -1.52 -14.29 -8.66
N GLY A 123 -2.36 -13.59 -9.42
CA GLY A 123 -3.00 -12.34 -9.00
C GLY A 123 -4.08 -12.57 -7.94
N THR A 124 -4.17 -11.69 -6.95
CA THR A 124 -5.17 -11.73 -5.87
C THR A 124 -6.49 -11.09 -6.32
N ASN A 125 -7.58 -11.85 -6.32
CA ASN A 125 -8.92 -11.36 -6.64
C ASN A 125 -9.85 -11.38 -5.43
N HIS A 126 -10.97 -10.67 -5.55
CA HIS A 126 -12.04 -10.77 -4.59
C HIS A 126 -12.64 -12.18 -4.62
N ARG A 127 -13.04 -12.69 -3.46
CA ARG A 127 -13.69 -14.00 -3.35
C ARG A 127 -14.99 -14.15 -4.17
N ASN A 128 -15.64 -13.04 -4.52
CA ASN A 128 -16.90 -13.04 -5.25
C ASN A 128 -16.68 -12.88 -6.77
N ASP A 129 -15.43 -12.71 -7.22
CA ASP A 129 -15.14 -12.58 -8.64
C ASP A 129 -15.13 -13.96 -9.31
N HIS A 130 -15.92 -14.11 -10.38
CA HIS A 130 -15.92 -15.34 -11.19
C HIS A 130 -14.75 -15.39 -12.18
N ARG A 131 -14.07 -14.27 -12.40
CA ARG A 131 -12.95 -14.15 -13.35
C ARG A 131 -11.87 -13.26 -12.78
N CYS A 132 -10.62 -13.63 -13.03
CA CYS A 132 -9.47 -12.88 -12.58
C CYS A 132 -9.40 -11.50 -13.24
N ALA A 133 -9.38 -10.43 -12.44
CA ALA A 133 -9.22 -9.06 -12.91
C ALA A 133 -7.92 -8.82 -13.71
N PHE A 134 -6.87 -9.62 -13.46
CA PHE A 134 -5.59 -9.49 -14.16
C PHE A 134 -5.59 -10.23 -15.48
N CYS A 135 -5.83 -11.54 -15.52
CA CYS A 135 -5.69 -12.34 -16.75
C CYS A 135 -7.03 -12.70 -17.43
N GLY A 136 -8.16 -12.49 -16.77
CA GLY A 136 -9.49 -12.86 -17.25
C GLY A 136 -9.82 -14.36 -17.16
N ALA A 137 -8.92 -15.18 -16.62
CA ALA A 137 -9.16 -16.61 -16.42
C ALA A 137 -10.27 -16.85 -15.37
N PRO A 138 -11.04 -17.93 -15.48
CA PRO A 138 -12.00 -18.30 -14.45
C PRO A 138 -11.27 -18.56 -13.13
N ILE A 139 -11.86 -18.08 -12.03
CA ILE A 139 -11.34 -18.33 -10.69
C ILE A 139 -12.02 -19.61 -10.20
N ILE A 140 -11.24 -20.70 -10.08
CA ILE A 140 -11.71 -21.96 -9.51
C ILE A 140 -11.56 -21.82 -8.00
N ASP A 141 -12.66 -21.55 -7.31
CA ASP A 141 -12.65 -21.43 -5.86
C ASP A 141 -12.52 -22.85 -5.28
N ARG A 142 -11.39 -23.18 -4.65
CA ARG A 142 -11.17 -24.56 -4.14
C ARG A 142 -12.23 -24.99 -3.12
N ALA A 143 -12.78 -24.01 -2.39
CA ALA A 143 -13.87 -24.23 -1.45
C ALA A 143 -15.17 -24.75 -2.09
N SER A 144 -15.39 -24.56 -3.41
CA SER A 144 -16.56 -25.10 -4.12
C SER A 144 -16.27 -26.42 -4.83
N SER A 145 -15.01 -26.81 -4.99
CA SER A 145 -14.62 -28.10 -5.61
C SER A 145 -14.71 -29.27 -4.64
N ASP A 146 -14.62 -29.02 -3.33
CA ASP A 146 -14.74 -30.06 -2.28
C ASP A 146 -16.20 -30.44 -1.95
N LEU A 147 -17.18 -29.80 -2.60
CA LEU A 147 -18.63 -30.02 -2.39
C LEU A 147 -19.28 -30.89 -3.47
N ASN A 148 -18.50 -31.44 -4.42
CA ASN A 148 -18.92 -32.38 -5.45
C ASN A 148 -18.00 -33.60 -5.47
#